data_AF-A0A2E7ME52-F1
#
_entry.id   AF-A0A2E7ME52-F1
#
_cell.length_a   1.000
_cell.length_b   1.000
_cell.length_c   1.000
_cell.angle_alpha   90.00
_cell.angle_beta   90.00
_cell.angle_gamma   90.00
#
_symmetry.space_group_name_H-M   'P 1'
#
loop_
_entity.id
_entity.type
_entity.pdbx_description
1 polymer ?
#
loop_
_entity_poly.entity_id
_entity_poly.type
_entity_poly.pdbx_seq_one_letter_code
_entity_poly.pdbx_strand_id
1 'polypeptide(L)'
;MLWTLLLACLLVMASVGCGVRTQGEGEETSPPSDDDDSADDDDSADDDDSADDDDSADDDDSADDDDSADDDDTGDDDDSADDDDGDGDDDDSSDDGTADVATCTGDYRIDDIDTTADMAAVAGCEVITGDLSIESTWLTDLDGLSSLVSVGGELLVEDNSVLAQVAGLSLLTTVGDSLRLEDNNALTDVDGLSALHSVGGDLFLWDNDIVTQVSGLSSLSSVGGYLEIYGNNSLTNLQGLSSLASVGGDLNVYDNYSLSNLDGMASLTWVGGALYVYDNDALISVDGMANLTSVGGSLWVNDNEALTQVDGLTSLGSVGGDLEIDQNPVLVDLAGLSSLSSVAGHVLIRNNNLLPNLDDLSSLSSVGEFVSIASNDALAQVDGLSSLTSVAGYLDIGLNQVLSSVDGLSSLTSVGAGLHIHSNAALTDVDGLSSLTSTGGVEIASNGALVNLAGLANLTFVGGDVSIFGNLSLCQSLVDAFIAACSACGAVGDSTGNDDGC
;
A
#
# COMPACT_ATOMS: atom_id res chain seq x y z
N MET A 1 -24.34 14.98 -16.23
CA MET A 1 -23.87 15.92 -17.28
C MET A 1 -23.21 17.09 -16.58
N LEU A 2 -22.05 17.57 -17.07
CA LEU A 2 -20.99 18.22 -16.27
C LEU A 2 -20.31 17.23 -15.30
N TRP A 3 -19.46 16.39 -15.88
CA TRP A 3 -18.17 16.03 -15.28
C TRP A 3 -17.14 17.14 -15.61
N THR A 4 -15.91 16.97 -15.11
CA THR A 4 -14.66 17.71 -15.42
C THR A 4 -14.57 19.20 -15.02
N LEU A 5 -13.96 19.46 -13.85
CA LEU A 5 -12.90 20.48 -13.62
C LEU A 5 -12.52 20.57 -12.12
N LEU A 6 -11.64 19.66 -11.65
CA LEU A 6 -11.04 19.76 -10.33
C LEU A 6 -9.59 19.21 -10.32
N LEU A 7 -8.76 19.77 -11.19
CA LEU A 7 -7.31 19.57 -11.17
C LEU A 7 -6.61 20.92 -11.46
N ALA A 8 -5.43 21.11 -10.88
CA ALA A 8 -4.56 22.30 -10.99
C ALA A 8 -5.11 23.62 -10.40
N CYS A 9 -4.94 23.81 -9.08
CA CYS A 9 -4.74 25.15 -8.50
C CYS A 9 -4.11 25.14 -7.08
N LEU A 10 -2.89 24.61 -6.92
CA LEU A 10 -2.16 24.66 -5.65
C LEU A 10 -0.70 25.18 -5.80
N LEU A 11 -0.55 26.48 -6.06
CA LEU A 11 0.74 27.17 -5.93
C LEU A 11 0.57 28.70 -5.82
N VAL A 12 1.35 29.32 -4.92
CA VAL A 12 1.57 30.78 -4.76
C VAL A 12 0.35 31.65 -4.36
N MET A 13 0.08 31.79 -3.05
CA MET A 13 0.20 33.07 -2.30
C MET A 13 -0.48 33.04 -0.92
N ALA A 14 0.28 33.22 0.16
CA ALA A 14 -0.15 33.95 1.36
C ALA A 14 1.05 34.32 2.27
N SER A 15 1.58 35.53 2.13
CA SER A 15 2.42 36.15 3.17
C SER A 15 1.77 37.44 3.68
N VAL A 16 2.09 37.82 4.93
CA VAL A 16 1.53 38.97 5.67
C VAL A 16 0.05 38.82 6.08
N GLY A 17 -0.23 38.57 7.37
CA GLY A 17 -1.63 38.43 7.80
C GLY A 17 -2.01 38.40 9.29
N CYS A 18 -1.09 38.43 10.27
CA CYS A 18 -1.48 38.39 11.69
C CYS A 18 -1.07 39.64 12.47
N GLY A 19 -1.99 40.17 13.26
CA GLY A 19 -1.75 41.30 14.15
C GLY A 19 -2.79 41.42 15.25
N VAL A 20 -2.32 41.88 16.42
CA VAL A 20 -3.13 42.31 17.58
C VAL A 20 -3.91 41.19 18.30
N ARG A 21 -3.30 40.69 19.40
CA ARG A 21 -3.76 41.16 20.73
C ARG A 21 -2.74 40.99 21.84
N THR A 22 -2.60 42.03 22.66
CA THR A 22 -1.93 41.99 23.96
C THR A 22 -2.94 41.76 25.08
N GLN A 23 -2.64 40.81 25.96
CA GLN A 23 -3.05 40.81 27.36
C GLN A 23 -1.86 40.30 28.20
N GLY A 24 -1.85 40.61 29.50
CA GLY A 24 -0.80 40.18 30.43
C GLY A 24 -1.15 40.56 31.87
N GLU A 25 -0.19 40.31 32.76
CA GLU A 25 -0.16 40.64 34.20
C GLU A 25 -1.03 39.75 35.13
N GLY A 26 -0.47 39.41 36.31
CA GLY A 26 -0.98 38.44 37.31
C GLY A 26 -0.06 37.21 37.44
N GLU A 27 0.97 37.13 38.31
CA GLU A 27 1.00 37.21 39.80
C GLU A 27 0.32 35.98 40.48
N GLU A 28 0.89 35.25 41.46
CA GLU A 28 2.06 35.44 42.36
C GLU A 28 2.77 34.12 42.81
N THR A 29 4.05 34.22 43.17
CA THR A 29 4.78 33.49 44.26
C THR A 29 5.03 31.96 44.24
N SER A 30 6.06 31.56 45.01
CA SER A 30 6.62 30.20 45.22
C SER A 30 6.96 30.00 46.73
N PRO A 31 7.83 29.05 47.16
CA PRO A 31 7.66 27.61 47.35
C PRO A 31 7.93 27.27 48.87
N PRO A 32 8.83 26.33 49.27
CA PRO A 32 8.99 24.90 48.97
C PRO A 32 8.74 23.99 50.21
N SER A 33 8.83 22.67 50.03
CA SER A 33 9.39 21.71 51.01
C SER A 33 9.39 20.29 50.42
N ASP A 34 10.28 19.34 50.73
CA ASP A 34 11.70 19.28 51.14
C ASP A 34 11.95 17.79 51.50
N ASP A 35 13.18 17.28 51.32
CA ASP A 35 13.69 15.97 51.82
C ASP A 35 12.97 14.70 51.22
N ASP A 36 13.48 13.47 51.13
CA ASP A 36 14.80 12.78 51.23
C ASP A 36 14.48 11.27 50.96
N ASP A 37 15.36 10.32 50.61
CA ASP A 37 16.78 10.27 50.24
C ASP A 37 17.04 8.98 49.40
N SER A 38 18.29 8.77 48.98
CA SER A 38 19.06 7.52 48.71
C SER A 38 18.42 6.11 48.76
N ALA A 39 18.96 5.05 48.13
CA ALA A 39 19.93 4.80 47.04
C ALA A 39 20.19 3.26 46.99
N ASP A 40 21.14 2.80 46.16
CA ASP A 40 21.91 1.54 46.26
C ASP A 40 21.14 0.18 46.13
N ASP A 41 21.67 -0.93 45.60
CA ASP A 41 22.78 -1.15 44.64
C ASP A 41 22.75 -2.64 44.17
N ASP A 42 23.65 -2.97 43.23
CA ASP A 42 24.32 -4.28 43.00
C ASP A 42 23.57 -5.55 42.52
N ASP A 43 24.17 -6.15 41.48
CA ASP A 43 24.47 -7.58 41.28
C ASP A 43 23.36 -8.66 41.09
N SER A 44 23.59 -9.72 40.30
CA SER A 44 24.74 -10.08 39.44
C SER A 44 24.31 -10.91 38.22
N ALA A 45 25.23 -11.05 37.26
CA ALA A 45 25.20 -12.06 36.21
C ALA A 45 25.21 -13.51 36.78
N ASP A 46 24.77 -14.45 35.94
CA ASP A 46 25.21 -15.85 35.94
C ASP A 46 25.57 -16.21 34.48
N ASP A 47 26.76 -16.77 34.27
CA ASP A 47 27.18 -17.40 33.01
C ASP A 47 26.64 -18.85 32.96
N ASP A 48 26.40 -19.41 31.77
CA ASP A 48 26.16 -20.86 31.61
C ASP A 48 27.00 -21.42 30.44
N ASP A 49 28.08 -22.13 30.81
CA ASP A 49 28.97 -22.87 29.91
C ASP A 49 28.38 -24.25 29.55
N SER A 50 28.40 -24.64 28.27
CA SER A 50 28.82 -26.00 27.90
C SER A 50 29.12 -26.14 26.40
N ALA A 51 30.30 -26.71 26.10
CA ALA A 51 30.62 -27.31 24.80
C ALA A 51 30.62 -28.85 24.93
N ASP A 52 31.30 -29.54 24.01
CA ASP A 52 31.54 -31.00 23.95
C ASP A 52 30.29 -31.83 23.53
N ASP A 53 30.37 -32.89 22.71
CA ASP A 53 31.42 -33.41 21.81
C ASP A 53 30.80 -34.50 20.88
N ASP A 54 31.48 -34.83 19.76
CA ASP A 54 31.34 -36.05 18.92
C ASP A 54 29.94 -36.38 18.28
N ASP A 55 29.80 -37.12 17.17
CA ASP A 55 30.61 -38.23 16.64
C ASP A 55 30.46 -38.41 15.09
N SER A 56 31.21 -39.35 14.49
CA SER A 56 31.50 -39.45 13.03
C SER A 56 30.72 -40.50 12.21
N ALA A 57 30.57 -40.25 10.89
CA ALA A 57 30.65 -41.19 9.73
C ALA A 57 30.37 -40.41 8.41
N ASP A 58 31.00 -40.53 7.24
CA ASP A 58 31.93 -41.47 6.54
C ASP A 58 31.26 -42.07 5.26
N ASP A 59 31.96 -41.95 4.12
CA ASP A 59 31.81 -42.65 2.81
C ASP A 59 30.43 -42.53 2.06
N ASP A 60 30.18 -42.92 0.80
CA ASP A 60 30.87 -43.53 -0.38
C ASP A 60 29.93 -43.23 -1.61
N ASP A 61 30.26 -42.97 -2.88
CA ASP A 61 31.46 -42.71 -3.72
C ASP A 61 31.00 -42.04 -5.06
N SER A 62 31.92 -41.57 -5.92
CA SER A 62 31.79 -41.34 -7.39
C SER A 62 31.05 -40.14 -8.01
N ALA A 63 31.75 -39.48 -8.94
CA ALA A 63 31.22 -38.62 -10.02
C ALA A 63 31.60 -39.24 -11.40
N ASP A 64 31.60 -38.44 -12.47
CA ASP A 64 32.07 -38.77 -13.84
C ASP A 64 31.15 -39.72 -14.64
N ASP A 65 30.92 -39.60 -15.96
CA ASP A 65 31.05 -38.48 -16.91
C ASP A 65 30.33 -38.84 -18.26
N ASP A 66 30.41 -37.94 -19.25
CA ASP A 66 30.28 -38.14 -20.71
C ASP A 66 28.92 -38.59 -21.34
N ASP A 67 28.24 -37.60 -21.92
CA ASP A 67 27.90 -37.51 -23.36
C ASP A 67 27.92 -38.79 -24.24
N SER A 68 26.81 -39.05 -24.96
CA SER A 68 26.78 -38.94 -26.44
C SER A 68 25.40 -39.18 -27.10
N ALA A 69 24.80 -38.08 -27.54
CA ALA A 69 24.27 -37.80 -28.89
C ALA A 69 23.70 -38.88 -29.86
N ASP A 70 22.67 -38.42 -30.60
CA ASP A 70 22.35 -38.65 -32.04
C ASP A 70 21.38 -39.76 -32.52
N ASP A 71 20.80 -39.44 -33.69
CA ASP A 71 20.02 -40.22 -34.68
C ASP A 71 18.56 -40.63 -34.36
N ASP A 72 17.63 -39.70 -34.64
CA ASP A 72 16.60 -39.79 -35.70
C ASP A 72 16.29 -41.18 -36.33
N ASP A 73 14.99 -41.50 -36.55
CA ASP A 73 14.38 -41.39 -37.89
C ASP A 73 12.83 -41.51 -37.89
N THR A 74 12.28 -41.16 -39.05
CA THR A 74 10.90 -40.92 -39.52
C THR A 74 9.89 -42.08 -39.61
N GLY A 75 8.61 -41.70 -39.63
CA GLY A 75 7.58 -42.26 -40.54
C GLY A 75 6.59 -43.27 -39.94
N ASP A 76 5.36 -43.45 -40.46
CA ASP A 76 4.42 -42.67 -41.30
C ASP A 76 3.28 -43.68 -41.65
N ASP A 77 2.03 -43.26 -41.47
CA ASP A 77 0.80 -43.59 -42.26
C ASP A 77 0.17 -45.02 -42.38
N ASP A 78 -1.09 -44.96 -42.87
CA ASP A 78 -1.98 -45.95 -43.53
C ASP A 78 -2.75 -47.05 -42.74
N ASP A 79 -3.94 -46.66 -42.28
CA ASP A 79 -5.27 -47.13 -42.76
C ASP A 79 -5.50 -48.57 -43.23
N SER A 80 -6.42 -49.28 -42.56
CA SER A 80 -7.61 -50.00 -43.11
C SER A 80 -8.34 -50.73 -41.97
N ALA A 81 -9.67 -50.83 -41.80
CA ALA A 81 -10.91 -50.65 -42.59
C ALA A 81 -11.73 -51.97 -42.57
N ASP A 82 -13.06 -51.86 -42.66
CA ASP A 82 -14.07 -52.94 -42.82
C ASP A 82 -14.26 -53.87 -41.56
N ASP A 83 -15.45 -54.35 -41.18
CA ASP A 83 -16.82 -54.21 -41.72
C ASP A 83 -17.93 -54.61 -40.67
N ASP A 84 -19.20 -54.59 -41.10
CA ASP A 84 -20.42 -55.26 -40.56
C ASP A 84 -21.20 -54.69 -39.33
N ASP A 85 -22.26 -53.92 -39.66
CA ASP A 85 -23.70 -54.06 -39.29
C ASP A 85 -24.17 -54.42 -37.86
N GLY A 86 -25.10 -53.60 -37.34
CA GLY A 86 -25.99 -53.94 -36.22
C GLY A 86 -27.08 -52.90 -35.92
N ASP A 87 -28.27 -53.03 -36.52
CA ASP A 87 -29.44 -52.18 -36.20
C ASP A 87 -29.88 -52.34 -34.73
N GLY A 88 -30.16 -51.20 -34.07
CA GLY A 88 -30.71 -51.15 -32.72
C GLY A 88 -31.33 -49.80 -32.39
N ASP A 89 -32.65 -49.68 -32.55
CA ASP A 89 -33.43 -48.54 -32.04
C ASP A 89 -33.55 -48.64 -30.51
N ASP A 90 -32.71 -47.90 -29.77
CA ASP A 90 -32.93 -47.61 -28.34
C ASP A 90 -32.91 -46.08 -28.14
N ASP A 91 -34.10 -45.49 -28.00
CA ASP A 91 -34.31 -44.11 -27.52
C ASP A 91 -33.96 -44.04 -26.01
N ASP A 92 -32.68 -44.24 -25.67
CA ASP A 92 -32.19 -44.13 -24.29
C ASP A 92 -32.02 -42.65 -23.95
N SER A 93 -33.17 -41.98 -23.75
CA SER A 93 -33.22 -40.65 -23.15
C SER A 93 -32.73 -40.76 -21.72
N SER A 94 -31.42 -40.58 -21.52
CA SER A 94 -30.78 -40.50 -20.21
C SER A 94 -31.28 -39.26 -19.48
N ASP A 95 -32.42 -39.43 -18.82
CA ASP A 95 -33.04 -38.51 -17.86
C ASP A 95 -32.11 -38.40 -16.64
N ASP A 96 -31.02 -37.66 -16.82
CA ASP A 96 -30.10 -37.28 -15.75
C ASP A 96 -30.83 -36.32 -14.82
N GLY A 97 -31.50 -36.93 -13.83
CA GLY A 97 -32.32 -36.29 -12.81
C GLY A 97 -31.55 -35.42 -11.82
N THR A 98 -30.57 -34.65 -12.30
CA THR A 98 -30.37 -33.27 -11.85
C THR A 98 -31.75 -32.61 -11.66
N ALA A 99 -31.97 -32.02 -10.48
CA ALA A 99 -33.16 -31.21 -10.28
C ALA A 99 -33.04 -29.98 -11.18
N ASP A 100 -34.12 -29.65 -11.90
CA ASP A 100 -34.18 -28.52 -12.83
C ASP A 100 -34.00 -27.22 -12.01
N VAL A 101 -32.76 -26.72 -11.98
CA VAL A 101 -32.32 -25.62 -11.11
C VAL A 101 -33.20 -24.40 -11.34
N ALA A 102 -33.76 -23.84 -10.27
CA ALA A 102 -34.80 -22.83 -10.34
C ALA A 102 -34.27 -21.50 -10.93
N THR A 103 -34.23 -21.44 -12.26
CA THR A 103 -33.52 -20.41 -13.03
C THR A 103 -34.46 -19.29 -13.44
N CYS A 104 -34.16 -18.09 -12.96
CA CYS A 104 -34.92 -16.87 -13.13
C CYS A 104 -34.20 -15.96 -14.13
N THR A 105 -34.78 -15.82 -15.32
CA THR A 105 -34.08 -15.27 -16.49
C THR A 105 -34.31 -13.78 -16.69
N GLY A 106 -33.23 -13.00 -16.72
CA GLY A 106 -33.23 -11.55 -16.84
C GLY A 106 -33.00 -10.85 -15.49
N ASP A 107 -33.32 -9.57 -15.47
CA ASP A 107 -32.91 -8.64 -14.41
C ASP A 107 -34.10 -8.37 -13.47
N TYR A 108 -33.83 -8.30 -12.16
CA TYR A 108 -34.84 -8.19 -11.11
C TYR A 108 -34.55 -6.99 -10.20
N ARG A 109 -35.57 -6.19 -9.93
CA ARG A 109 -35.53 -5.06 -9.00
C ARG A 109 -36.54 -5.28 -7.88
N ILE A 110 -36.15 -4.98 -6.66
CA ILE A 110 -36.96 -5.03 -5.44
C ILE A 110 -36.89 -3.64 -4.81
N ASP A 111 -37.99 -2.88 -4.85
CA ASP A 111 -37.98 -1.48 -4.38
C ASP A 111 -39.20 -1.12 -3.51
N ASP A 112 -39.36 0.17 -3.18
CA ASP A 112 -40.45 0.68 -2.33
C ASP A 112 -41.83 0.78 -3.03
N ILE A 113 -41.90 0.53 -4.34
CA ILE A 113 -43.09 0.74 -5.17
C ILE A 113 -44.06 -0.46 -5.06
N ASP A 114 -43.57 -1.69 -5.20
CA ASP A 114 -44.34 -2.92 -4.95
C ASP A 114 -43.46 -4.09 -4.49
N THR A 115 -42.71 -3.90 -3.40
CA THR A 115 -41.83 -4.90 -2.77
C THR A 115 -42.48 -6.29 -2.58
N THR A 116 -43.82 -6.35 -2.48
CA THR A 116 -44.56 -7.61 -2.37
C THR A 116 -44.70 -8.35 -3.70
N ALA A 117 -44.88 -7.64 -4.81
CA ALA A 117 -44.83 -8.20 -6.15
C ALA A 117 -43.39 -8.60 -6.54
N ASP A 118 -42.42 -7.77 -6.18
CA ASP A 118 -41.00 -7.96 -6.53
C ASP A 118 -40.42 -9.20 -5.83
N MET A 119 -40.56 -9.30 -4.50
CA MET A 119 -40.19 -10.49 -3.74
C MET A 119 -40.93 -11.76 -4.23
N ALA A 120 -42.13 -11.62 -4.81
CA ALA A 120 -42.87 -12.73 -5.41
C ALA A 120 -42.40 -13.09 -6.83
N ALA A 121 -41.67 -12.21 -7.52
CA ALA A 121 -41.06 -12.48 -8.82
C ALA A 121 -39.73 -13.26 -8.70
N VAL A 122 -39.01 -13.08 -7.59
CA VAL A 122 -37.77 -13.82 -7.24
C VAL A 122 -38.00 -15.01 -6.29
N ALA A 123 -39.23 -15.28 -5.87
CA ALA A 123 -39.55 -16.26 -4.84
C ALA A 123 -39.15 -17.70 -5.24
N GLY A 124 -38.10 -18.23 -4.62
CA GLY A 124 -37.59 -19.58 -4.88
C GLY A 124 -36.68 -19.69 -6.10
N CYS A 125 -36.13 -18.57 -6.60
CA CYS A 125 -35.03 -18.60 -7.55
C CYS A 125 -33.77 -19.18 -6.88
N GLU A 126 -33.14 -20.16 -7.52
CA GLU A 126 -31.81 -20.67 -7.17
C GLU A 126 -30.72 -19.97 -8.00
N VAL A 127 -31.05 -19.53 -9.22
CA VAL A 127 -30.14 -18.77 -10.08
C VAL A 127 -30.89 -17.60 -10.70
N ILE A 128 -30.35 -16.38 -10.59
CA ILE A 128 -30.78 -15.22 -11.39
C ILE A 128 -29.75 -15.01 -12.50
N THR A 129 -30.19 -14.92 -13.77
CA THR A 129 -29.23 -14.87 -14.90
C THR A 129 -28.75 -13.48 -15.28
N GLY A 130 -29.45 -12.43 -14.83
CA GLY A 130 -29.08 -11.03 -15.01
C GLY A 130 -28.76 -10.38 -13.68
N ASP A 131 -29.07 -9.11 -13.55
CA ASP A 131 -28.84 -8.33 -12.32
C ASP A 131 -29.94 -8.58 -11.26
N LEU A 132 -29.60 -8.42 -9.98
CA LEU A 132 -30.54 -8.33 -8.86
C LEU A 132 -30.27 -7.07 -8.05
N SER A 133 -31.22 -6.13 -8.04
CA SER A 133 -31.14 -4.87 -7.29
C SER A 133 -32.18 -4.81 -6.18
N ILE A 134 -31.76 -4.43 -4.97
CA ILE A 134 -32.57 -4.32 -3.76
C ILE A 134 -32.36 -2.91 -3.20
N GLU A 135 -33.24 -1.98 -3.57
CA GLU A 135 -33.00 -0.53 -3.46
C GLU A 135 -34.08 0.17 -2.63
N SER A 136 -33.66 1.00 -1.68
CA SER A 136 -34.52 1.89 -0.86
C SER A 136 -35.67 1.16 -0.14
N THR A 137 -35.55 -0.15 0.14
CA THR A 137 -36.68 -0.96 0.62
C THR A 137 -36.98 -0.77 2.12
N TRP A 138 -38.18 -1.19 2.52
CA TRP A 138 -38.61 -1.30 3.92
C TRP A 138 -38.43 -2.72 4.49
N LEU A 139 -37.57 -3.55 3.89
CA LEU A 139 -37.30 -4.92 4.33
C LEU A 139 -36.39 -4.93 5.55
N THR A 140 -36.69 -5.78 6.53
CA THR A 140 -35.84 -6.01 7.72
C THR A 140 -34.81 -7.12 7.53
N ASP A 141 -35.04 -7.96 6.52
CA ASP A 141 -34.35 -9.21 6.23
C ASP A 141 -34.60 -9.58 4.75
N LEU A 142 -33.80 -10.51 4.23
CA LEU A 142 -33.92 -11.00 2.85
C LEU A 142 -34.46 -12.43 2.77
N ASP A 143 -35.20 -12.93 3.77
CA ASP A 143 -35.54 -14.35 3.93
C ASP A 143 -36.21 -15.00 2.70
N GLY A 144 -36.90 -14.21 1.86
CA GLY A 144 -37.48 -14.69 0.59
C GLY A 144 -36.46 -15.08 -0.50
N LEU A 145 -35.19 -14.70 -0.35
CA LEU A 145 -34.08 -15.10 -1.21
C LEU A 145 -33.35 -16.37 -0.73
N SER A 146 -33.82 -17.04 0.32
CA SER A 146 -33.18 -18.22 0.97
C SER A 146 -32.97 -19.48 0.13
N SER A 147 -33.19 -19.41 -1.19
CA SER A 147 -32.82 -20.44 -2.17
C SER A 147 -31.72 -20.00 -3.15
N LEU A 148 -31.35 -18.71 -3.17
CA LEU A 148 -30.47 -18.11 -4.17
C LEU A 148 -29.02 -18.60 -4.01
N VAL A 149 -28.48 -19.23 -5.05
CA VAL A 149 -27.13 -19.80 -5.15
C VAL A 149 -26.22 -18.95 -6.04
N SER A 150 -26.75 -18.26 -7.05
CA SER A 150 -25.97 -17.29 -7.84
C SER A 150 -26.78 -16.17 -8.47
N VAL A 151 -26.12 -15.04 -8.68
CA VAL A 151 -26.55 -13.92 -9.53
C VAL A 151 -25.58 -13.82 -10.71
N GLY A 152 -26.10 -13.73 -11.93
CA GLY A 152 -25.31 -13.78 -13.16
C GLY A 152 -24.71 -12.44 -13.59
N GLY A 153 -25.35 -11.33 -13.21
CA GLY A 153 -24.87 -9.96 -13.36
C GLY A 153 -24.50 -9.35 -12.01
N GLU A 154 -24.88 -8.09 -11.80
CA GLU A 154 -24.65 -7.33 -10.57
C GLU A 154 -25.64 -7.77 -9.46
N LEU A 155 -25.16 -7.80 -8.21
CA LEU A 155 -26.00 -7.85 -7.01
C LEU A 155 -25.85 -6.53 -6.24
N LEU A 156 -26.89 -5.71 -6.29
CA LEU A 156 -26.97 -4.40 -5.65
C LEU A 156 -27.90 -4.45 -4.43
N VAL A 157 -27.40 -4.03 -3.27
CA VAL A 157 -28.18 -3.85 -2.03
C VAL A 157 -27.90 -2.43 -1.51
N GLU A 158 -28.81 -1.49 -1.82
CA GLU A 158 -28.62 -0.04 -1.69
C GLU A 158 -29.71 0.62 -0.83
N ASP A 159 -29.35 1.60 0.01
CA ASP A 159 -30.31 2.56 0.60
C ASP A 159 -31.38 1.91 1.52
N ASN A 160 -31.18 0.66 1.94
CA ASN A 160 -32.14 -0.11 2.75
C ASN A 160 -32.04 0.25 4.24
N SER A 161 -32.43 1.46 4.59
CA SER A 161 -32.32 2.09 5.93
C SER A 161 -32.94 1.34 7.14
N VAL A 162 -33.56 0.17 6.94
CA VAL A 162 -34.10 -0.71 8.00
C VAL A 162 -33.71 -2.19 7.87
N LEU A 163 -32.88 -2.53 6.88
CA LEU A 163 -32.39 -3.90 6.64
C LEU A 163 -31.32 -4.24 7.68
N ALA A 164 -31.62 -5.17 8.58
CA ALA A 164 -30.72 -5.51 9.69
C ALA A 164 -29.72 -6.61 9.35
N GLN A 165 -30.07 -7.49 8.41
CA GLN A 165 -29.32 -8.71 8.10
C GLN A 165 -29.55 -9.16 6.64
N VAL A 166 -28.49 -9.61 5.96
CA VAL A 166 -28.58 -10.23 4.61
C VAL A 166 -28.74 -11.75 4.65
N ALA A 167 -29.24 -12.30 5.77
CA ALA A 167 -29.29 -13.74 6.08
C ALA A 167 -29.95 -14.64 5.00
N GLY A 168 -30.86 -14.08 4.19
CA GLY A 168 -31.45 -14.76 3.04
C GLY A 168 -30.47 -15.14 1.94
N LEU A 169 -29.30 -14.51 1.86
CA LEU A 169 -28.25 -14.83 0.88
C LEU A 169 -27.36 -16.02 1.29
N SER A 170 -27.69 -16.76 2.36
CA SER A 170 -26.83 -17.77 2.99
C SER A 170 -26.50 -19.03 2.15
N LEU A 171 -26.99 -19.11 0.91
CA LEU A 171 -26.60 -20.11 -0.09
C LEU A 171 -25.87 -19.51 -1.31
N LEU A 172 -25.73 -18.18 -1.39
CA LEU A 172 -25.15 -17.47 -2.52
C LEU A 172 -23.66 -17.78 -2.63
N THR A 173 -23.26 -18.50 -3.68
CA THR A 173 -21.87 -18.90 -3.93
C THR A 173 -21.11 -17.97 -4.87
N THR A 174 -21.78 -17.31 -5.82
CA THR A 174 -21.13 -16.45 -6.82
C THR A 174 -22.00 -15.27 -7.23
N VAL A 175 -21.36 -14.12 -7.44
CA VAL A 175 -21.91 -12.99 -8.20
C VAL A 175 -21.09 -12.86 -9.48
N GLY A 176 -21.75 -12.80 -10.64
CA GLY A 176 -21.12 -12.93 -11.96
C GLY A 176 -20.48 -11.64 -12.47
N ASP A 177 -21.07 -10.49 -12.14
CA ASP A 177 -20.44 -9.17 -12.23
C ASP A 177 -20.17 -8.67 -10.79
N SER A 178 -20.62 -7.47 -10.45
CA SER A 178 -20.23 -6.76 -9.24
C SER A 178 -21.19 -7.00 -8.06
N LEU A 179 -20.69 -6.86 -6.83
CA LEU A 179 -21.47 -6.95 -5.58
C LEU A 179 -21.37 -5.63 -4.82
N ARG A 180 -22.50 -4.95 -4.61
CA ARG A 180 -22.61 -3.68 -3.88
C ARG A 180 -23.45 -3.86 -2.62
N LEU A 181 -22.87 -3.51 -1.47
CA LEU A 181 -23.62 -3.24 -0.24
C LEU A 181 -23.35 -1.78 0.13
N GLU A 182 -24.34 -0.93 -0.13
CA GLU A 182 -24.20 0.54 -0.16
C GLU A 182 -25.31 1.19 0.70
N ASP A 183 -24.95 2.13 1.58
CA ASP A 183 -25.89 2.95 2.38
C ASP A 183 -26.88 2.16 3.30
N ASN A 184 -26.61 0.88 3.60
CA ASN A 184 -27.48 0.04 4.45
C ASN A 184 -27.27 0.32 5.95
N ASN A 185 -27.59 1.55 6.36
CA ASN A 185 -27.38 2.14 7.69
C ASN A 185 -27.95 1.37 8.91
N ALA A 186 -28.68 0.25 8.71
CA ALA A 186 -29.22 -0.62 9.76
C ALA A 186 -28.55 -2.02 9.81
N LEU A 187 -27.67 -2.34 8.87
CA LEU A 187 -27.05 -3.65 8.70
C LEU A 187 -25.96 -3.86 9.77
N THR A 188 -26.09 -4.90 10.61
CA THR A 188 -25.13 -5.14 11.71
C THR A 188 -23.91 -5.95 11.31
N ASP A 189 -24.07 -6.77 10.27
CA ASP A 189 -23.12 -7.78 9.81
C ASP A 189 -23.50 -8.23 8.40
N VAL A 190 -22.58 -8.96 7.75
CA VAL A 190 -22.79 -9.54 6.43
C VAL A 190 -22.83 -11.08 6.48
N ASP A 191 -23.13 -11.70 7.63
CA ASP A 191 -22.98 -13.16 7.84
C ASP A 191 -23.82 -14.02 6.87
N GLY A 192 -24.88 -13.42 6.29
CA GLY A 192 -25.64 -14.00 5.19
C GLY A 192 -24.83 -14.26 3.90
N LEU A 193 -23.63 -13.70 3.73
CA LEU A 193 -22.75 -13.97 2.59
C LEU A 193 -21.80 -15.16 2.81
N SER A 194 -21.89 -15.89 3.93
CA SER A 194 -20.91 -16.93 4.34
C SER A 194 -20.68 -18.08 3.35
N ALA A 195 -21.52 -18.23 2.32
CA ALA A 195 -21.33 -19.17 1.23
C ALA A 195 -20.62 -18.59 -0.01
N LEU A 196 -20.34 -17.28 -0.07
CA LEU A 196 -19.82 -16.57 -1.25
C LEU A 196 -18.35 -16.93 -1.49
N HIS A 197 -18.03 -17.49 -2.66
CA HIS A 197 -16.68 -17.93 -3.03
C HIS A 197 -15.97 -16.95 -3.97
N SER A 198 -16.70 -16.21 -4.81
CA SER A 198 -16.11 -15.26 -5.77
C SER A 198 -17.09 -14.19 -6.22
N VAL A 199 -16.58 -12.97 -6.45
CA VAL A 199 -17.25 -11.90 -7.20
C VAL A 199 -16.51 -11.71 -8.53
N GLY A 200 -17.23 -11.75 -9.65
CA GLY A 200 -16.64 -11.76 -11.00
C GLY A 200 -16.20 -10.38 -11.49
N GLY A 201 -16.91 -9.34 -11.07
CA GLY A 201 -16.55 -7.93 -11.20
C GLY A 201 -16.03 -7.37 -9.87
N ASP A 202 -16.55 -6.21 -9.48
CA ASP A 202 -16.10 -5.41 -8.34
C ASP A 202 -16.85 -5.77 -7.04
N LEU A 203 -16.23 -5.62 -5.88
CA LEU A 203 -16.87 -5.73 -4.56
C LEU A 203 -16.80 -4.40 -3.81
N PHE A 204 -17.95 -3.77 -3.62
CA PHE A 204 -18.11 -2.49 -2.93
C PHE A 204 -18.83 -2.69 -1.58
N LEU A 205 -18.19 -2.29 -0.49
CA LEU A 205 -18.76 -2.22 0.86
C LEU A 205 -18.73 -0.76 1.32
N TRP A 206 -19.79 -0.02 1.04
CA TRP A 206 -19.84 1.45 1.17
C TRP A 206 -20.89 1.90 2.20
N ASP A 207 -20.51 2.82 3.10
CA ASP A 207 -21.42 3.55 4.00
C ASP A 207 -22.37 2.66 4.85
N ASN A 208 -21.98 1.41 5.15
CA ASN A 208 -22.72 0.53 6.05
C ASN A 208 -22.34 0.85 7.51
N ASP A 209 -22.71 2.07 7.93
CA ASP A 209 -22.22 2.83 9.10
C ASP A 209 -22.08 2.04 10.43
N ILE A 210 -22.92 1.00 10.64
CA ILE A 210 -22.97 0.18 11.86
C ILE A 210 -22.46 -1.27 11.72
N VAL A 211 -21.96 -1.68 10.54
CA VAL A 211 -21.31 -2.99 10.35
C VAL A 211 -20.01 -3.02 11.13
N THR A 212 -19.87 -3.99 12.05
CA THR A 212 -18.69 -4.07 12.94
C THR A 212 -17.60 -5.04 12.47
N GLN A 213 -17.96 -5.96 11.58
CA GLN A 213 -17.13 -7.05 11.06
C GLN A 213 -17.66 -7.54 9.71
N VAL A 214 -16.77 -7.97 8.82
CA VAL A 214 -17.12 -8.55 7.50
C VAL A 214 -17.13 -10.08 7.49
N SER A 215 -17.42 -10.71 8.64
CA SER A 215 -17.27 -12.17 8.90
C SER A 215 -17.94 -13.09 7.88
N GLY A 216 -19.06 -12.66 7.30
CA GLY A 216 -19.72 -13.39 6.21
C GLY A 216 -18.92 -13.50 4.91
N LEU A 217 -17.80 -12.81 4.74
CA LEU A 217 -16.95 -12.99 3.55
C LEU A 217 -15.93 -14.13 3.71
N SER A 218 -15.97 -14.93 4.79
CA SER A 218 -14.91 -15.91 5.13
C SER A 218 -14.59 -16.95 4.06
N SER A 219 -15.49 -17.16 3.10
CA SER A 219 -15.35 -18.11 1.99
C SER A 219 -14.86 -17.45 0.70
N LEU A 220 -14.81 -16.11 0.64
CA LEU A 220 -14.46 -15.33 -0.55
C LEU A 220 -13.00 -15.54 -0.91
N SER A 221 -12.76 -16.09 -2.08
CA SER A 221 -11.42 -16.46 -2.57
C SER A 221 -10.86 -15.49 -3.61
N SER A 222 -11.72 -14.78 -4.35
CA SER A 222 -11.31 -13.79 -5.34
C SER A 222 -12.36 -12.70 -5.59
N VAL A 223 -11.87 -11.51 -5.93
CA VAL A 223 -12.62 -10.42 -6.55
C VAL A 223 -11.98 -10.14 -7.91
N GLY A 224 -12.78 -10.18 -8.98
CA GLY A 224 -12.27 -10.10 -10.36
C GLY A 224 -11.89 -8.69 -10.82
N GLY A 225 -12.55 -7.67 -10.26
CA GLY A 225 -12.26 -6.25 -10.44
C GLY A 225 -11.78 -5.60 -9.14
N TYR A 226 -12.31 -4.42 -8.82
CA TYR A 226 -11.97 -3.63 -7.64
C TYR A 226 -12.51 -4.25 -6.35
N LEU A 227 -11.78 -4.11 -5.23
CA LEU A 227 -12.32 -4.32 -3.88
C LEU A 227 -12.21 -3.01 -3.10
N GLU A 228 -13.34 -2.45 -2.68
CA GLU A 228 -13.39 -1.13 -2.05
C GLU A 228 -14.25 -1.14 -0.78
N ILE A 229 -13.62 -0.78 0.34
CA ILE A 229 -14.20 -0.78 1.68
C ILE A 229 -14.15 0.66 2.20
N TYR A 230 -15.31 1.32 2.19
CA TYR A 230 -15.44 2.77 2.36
C TYR A 230 -16.54 3.14 3.36
N GLY A 231 -16.30 4.12 4.23
CA GLY A 231 -17.34 4.74 5.06
C GLY A 231 -17.98 3.82 6.12
N ASN A 232 -17.44 2.62 6.36
CA ASN A 232 -18.00 1.67 7.33
C ASN A 232 -17.52 2.05 8.74
N ASN A 233 -18.02 3.16 9.28
CA ASN A 233 -17.44 3.83 10.46
C ASN A 233 -17.35 2.98 11.73
N SER A 234 -18.15 1.91 11.85
CA SER A 234 -18.10 0.97 12.98
C SER A 234 -17.24 -0.30 12.73
N LEU A 235 -16.69 -0.48 11.52
CA LEU A 235 -15.93 -1.66 11.13
C LEU A 235 -14.59 -1.69 11.86
N THR A 236 -14.25 -2.80 12.51
CA THR A 236 -13.10 -2.86 13.43
C THR A 236 -11.88 -3.64 12.94
N ASN A 237 -12.09 -4.56 11.99
CA ASN A 237 -11.12 -5.52 11.45
C ASN A 237 -11.64 -6.13 10.15
N LEU A 238 -10.75 -6.77 9.36
CA LEU A 238 -11.09 -7.43 8.10
C LEU A 238 -10.98 -8.97 8.15
N GLN A 239 -11.13 -9.59 9.32
CA GLN A 239 -10.94 -11.05 9.52
C GLN A 239 -11.84 -11.93 8.64
N GLY A 240 -12.97 -11.37 8.17
CA GLY A 240 -13.82 -12.04 7.18
C GLY A 240 -13.16 -12.23 5.81
N LEU A 241 -12.05 -11.57 5.47
CA LEU A 241 -11.35 -11.75 4.20
C LEU A 241 -10.27 -12.85 4.23
N SER A 242 -10.26 -13.70 5.28
CA SER A 242 -9.23 -14.72 5.55
C SER A 242 -8.84 -15.62 4.38
N SER A 243 -9.75 -15.83 3.42
CA SER A 243 -9.58 -16.71 2.27
C SER A 243 -9.27 -15.98 0.95
N LEU A 244 -9.28 -14.64 0.94
CA LEU A 244 -9.13 -13.83 -0.27
C LEU A 244 -7.69 -13.94 -0.78
N ALA A 245 -7.51 -14.58 -1.94
CA ALA A 245 -6.20 -14.85 -2.51
C ALA A 245 -5.70 -13.75 -3.48
N SER A 246 -6.64 -13.06 -4.13
CA SER A 246 -6.38 -12.11 -5.21
C SER A 246 -7.48 -11.07 -5.39
N VAL A 247 -7.10 -9.82 -5.66
CA VAL A 247 -7.96 -8.75 -6.21
C VAL A 247 -7.46 -8.42 -7.61
N GLY A 248 -8.33 -8.44 -8.62
CA GLY A 248 -7.94 -8.26 -10.03
C GLY A 248 -7.73 -6.80 -10.45
N GLY A 249 -8.45 -5.87 -9.83
CA GLY A 249 -8.27 -4.42 -9.94
C GLY A 249 -7.55 -3.83 -8.73
N ASP A 250 -7.89 -2.59 -8.38
CA ASP A 250 -7.37 -1.91 -7.19
C ASP A 250 -8.01 -2.46 -5.90
N LEU A 251 -7.28 -2.36 -4.77
CA LEU A 251 -7.76 -2.64 -3.42
C LEU A 251 -7.73 -1.35 -2.59
N ASN A 252 -8.91 -0.83 -2.25
CA ASN A 252 -9.11 0.45 -1.57
C ASN A 252 -9.74 0.23 -0.18
N VAL A 253 -9.13 0.77 0.88
CA VAL A 253 -9.65 0.71 2.25
C VAL A 253 -9.50 2.09 2.91
N TYR A 254 -10.59 2.85 3.00
CA TYR A 254 -10.53 4.24 3.48
C TYR A 254 -11.82 4.78 4.13
N ASP A 255 -11.69 5.86 4.91
CA ASP A 255 -12.79 6.43 5.72
C ASP A 255 -13.50 5.40 6.64
N ASN A 256 -12.78 4.39 7.14
CA ASN A 256 -13.32 3.42 8.10
C ASN A 256 -12.78 3.75 9.52
N TYR A 257 -13.24 4.83 10.16
CA TYR A 257 -12.57 5.40 11.34
C TYR A 257 -12.45 4.49 12.58
N SER A 258 -13.16 3.35 12.66
CA SER A 258 -12.96 2.34 13.73
C SER A 258 -12.01 1.19 13.35
N LEU A 259 -11.50 1.15 12.12
CA LEU A 259 -10.75 0.03 11.57
C LEU A 259 -9.35 -0.02 12.17
N SER A 260 -9.12 -0.98 13.07
CA SER A 260 -7.90 -1.02 13.88
C SER A 260 -6.73 -1.80 13.27
N ASN A 261 -7.02 -2.62 12.25
CA ASN A 261 -6.06 -3.47 11.55
C ASN A 261 -6.63 -3.95 10.20
N LEU A 262 -5.75 -4.36 9.28
CA LEU A 262 -6.11 -5.11 8.06
C LEU A 262 -6.03 -6.64 8.26
N ASP A 263 -6.08 -7.06 9.52
CA ASP A 263 -5.87 -8.43 9.96
C ASP A 263 -7.04 -9.29 9.45
N GLY A 264 -6.69 -10.33 8.68
CA GLY A 264 -7.63 -11.04 7.80
C GLY A 264 -7.19 -11.12 6.34
N MET A 265 -6.33 -10.23 5.83
CA MET A 265 -5.84 -10.32 4.44
C MET A 265 -4.73 -11.37 4.21
N ALA A 266 -4.55 -12.33 5.13
CA ALA A 266 -3.38 -13.21 5.20
C ALA A 266 -3.20 -14.16 4.01
N SER A 267 -4.25 -14.39 3.22
CA SER A 267 -4.20 -15.21 2.01
C SER A 267 -3.90 -14.39 0.74
N LEU A 268 -3.93 -13.05 0.82
CA LEU A 268 -3.77 -12.16 -0.33
C LEU A 268 -2.33 -12.19 -0.83
N THR A 269 -2.14 -12.62 -2.08
CA THR A 269 -0.80 -12.76 -2.69
C THR A 269 -0.50 -11.74 -3.79
N TRP A 270 -1.55 -11.13 -4.36
CA TRP A 270 -1.51 -10.25 -5.52
C TRP A 270 -2.69 -9.28 -5.54
N VAL A 271 -2.39 -8.02 -5.85
CA VAL A 271 -3.35 -6.99 -6.25
C VAL A 271 -2.99 -6.55 -7.67
N GLY A 272 -3.92 -6.69 -8.61
CA GLY A 272 -3.67 -6.44 -10.03
C GLY A 272 -3.58 -4.96 -10.41
N GLY A 273 -4.30 -4.12 -9.68
CA GLY A 273 -4.21 -2.66 -9.72
C GLY A 273 -3.41 -2.09 -8.56
N ALA A 274 -3.80 -0.92 -8.09
CA ALA A 274 -3.24 -0.22 -6.94
C ALA A 274 -3.71 -0.78 -5.59
N LEU A 275 -3.01 -0.42 -4.51
CA LEU A 275 -3.39 -0.69 -3.13
C LEU A 275 -3.39 0.62 -2.34
N TYR A 276 -4.56 1.08 -1.91
CA TYR A 276 -4.73 2.36 -1.21
C TYR A 276 -5.34 2.13 0.18
N VAL A 277 -4.61 2.54 1.22
CA VAL A 277 -5.01 2.43 2.64
C VAL A 277 -4.87 3.81 3.28
N TYR A 278 -5.98 4.55 3.43
CA TYR A 278 -5.93 5.94 3.87
C TYR A 278 -7.15 6.43 4.66
N ASP A 279 -7.04 7.54 5.39
CA ASP A 279 -8.13 8.10 6.21
C ASP A 279 -8.78 7.07 7.19
N ASN A 280 -7.98 6.13 7.73
CA ASN A 280 -8.43 5.17 8.76
C ASN A 280 -7.83 5.54 10.13
N ASP A 281 -8.36 6.57 10.80
CA ASP A 281 -7.87 7.14 12.08
C ASP A 281 -7.39 6.10 13.12
N ALA A 282 -8.13 5.00 13.31
CA ALA A 282 -7.85 3.98 14.31
C ALA A 282 -6.86 2.89 13.88
N LEU A 283 -6.37 2.89 12.63
CA LEU A 283 -5.54 1.83 12.05
C LEU A 283 -4.15 1.82 12.68
N ILE A 284 -3.85 0.84 13.52
CA ILE A 284 -2.55 0.74 14.22
C ILE A 284 -1.51 0.02 13.37
N SER A 285 -1.94 -0.92 12.51
CA SER A 285 -1.03 -1.68 11.64
C SER A 285 -1.75 -2.22 10.38
N VAL A 286 -0.99 -2.34 9.29
CA VAL A 286 -1.38 -3.10 8.08
C VAL A 286 -1.07 -4.59 8.18
N ASP A 287 -0.70 -5.08 9.37
CA ASP A 287 -0.60 -6.50 9.70
C ASP A 287 -1.85 -7.25 9.24
N GLY A 288 -1.64 -8.15 8.28
CA GLY A 288 -2.69 -8.76 7.50
C GLY A 288 -2.18 -9.21 6.13
N MET A 289 -1.42 -8.37 5.41
CA MET A 289 -1.04 -8.65 4.01
C MET A 289 0.27 -9.44 3.82
N ALA A 290 0.74 -10.20 4.81
CA ALA A 290 2.13 -10.69 4.88
C ALA A 290 2.59 -11.63 3.74
N ASN A 291 1.66 -12.14 2.91
CA ASN A 291 1.94 -12.94 1.72
C ASN A 291 1.82 -12.15 0.39
N LEU A 292 1.52 -10.85 0.44
CA LEU A 292 1.41 -9.98 -0.74
C LEU A 292 2.78 -9.79 -1.38
N THR A 293 2.95 -10.34 -2.58
CA THR A 293 4.26 -10.35 -3.27
C THR A 293 4.48 -9.14 -4.18
N SER A 294 3.38 -8.58 -4.70
CA SER A 294 3.41 -7.49 -5.69
C SER A 294 2.07 -6.75 -5.75
N VAL A 295 2.17 -5.45 -6.00
CA VAL A 295 1.05 -4.55 -6.35
C VAL A 295 1.27 -4.10 -7.80
N GLY A 296 0.27 -4.28 -8.67
CA GLY A 296 0.40 -3.99 -10.11
C GLY A 296 0.39 -2.50 -10.46
N GLY A 297 -0.29 -1.69 -9.64
CA GLY A 297 -0.29 -0.23 -9.66
C GLY A 297 0.51 0.37 -8.49
N SER A 298 0.08 1.53 -8.02
CA SER A 298 0.69 2.25 -6.90
C SER A 298 0.27 1.66 -5.53
N LEU A 299 1.11 1.83 -4.51
CA LEU A 299 0.84 1.50 -3.11
C LEU A 299 0.86 2.81 -2.30
N TRP A 300 -0.29 3.22 -1.75
CA TRP A 300 -0.38 4.37 -0.84
C TRP A 300 -0.83 3.91 0.54
N VAL A 301 -0.07 4.29 1.58
CA VAL A 301 -0.43 4.11 2.99
C VAL A 301 -0.36 5.48 3.64
N ASN A 302 -1.44 6.26 3.53
CA ASN A 302 -1.45 7.70 3.81
C ASN A 302 -2.46 8.08 4.89
N ASP A 303 -2.25 9.14 5.67
CA ASP A 303 -3.28 9.74 6.55
C ASP A 303 -3.93 8.77 7.58
N ASN A 304 -3.16 7.83 8.14
CA ASN A 304 -3.63 6.95 9.21
C ASN A 304 -3.05 7.41 10.57
N GLU A 305 -3.80 8.19 11.37
CA GLU A 305 -3.27 8.88 12.57
C GLU A 305 -2.65 7.92 13.61
N ALA A 306 -3.19 6.71 13.76
CA ALA A 306 -2.72 5.71 14.74
C ALA A 306 -1.65 4.73 14.23
N LEU A 307 -1.24 4.78 12.95
CA LEU A 307 -0.41 3.73 12.33
C LEU A 307 1.02 3.75 12.85
N THR A 308 1.44 2.67 13.53
CA THR A 308 2.79 2.58 14.12
C THR A 308 3.80 1.80 13.29
N GLN A 309 3.37 0.84 12.48
CA GLN A 309 4.25 -0.08 11.74
C GLN A 309 3.64 -0.56 10.43
N VAL A 310 4.48 -1.08 9.51
CA VAL A 310 4.05 -1.62 8.20
C VAL A 310 4.41 -3.09 7.95
N ASP A 311 4.82 -3.83 9.00
CA ASP A 311 5.24 -5.25 9.02
C ASP A 311 4.45 -6.21 8.12
N GLY A 312 3.14 -5.98 8.01
CA GLY A 312 2.23 -6.71 7.12
C GLY A 312 2.61 -6.70 5.63
N LEU A 313 3.60 -5.94 5.19
CA LEU A 313 4.09 -5.92 3.80
C LEU A 313 5.34 -6.77 3.52
N THR A 314 5.88 -7.50 4.52
CA THR A 314 7.22 -8.17 4.47
C THR A 314 7.57 -9.01 3.22
N SER A 315 6.60 -9.51 2.46
CA SER A 315 6.83 -10.26 1.19
C SER A 315 6.85 -9.40 -0.08
N LEU A 316 6.59 -8.09 0.01
CA LEU A 316 6.40 -7.21 -1.15
C LEU A 316 7.72 -6.94 -1.89
N GLY A 317 7.91 -7.59 -3.04
CA GLY A 317 9.13 -7.49 -3.83
C GLY A 317 9.19 -6.29 -4.77
N SER A 318 8.04 -5.77 -5.22
CA SER A 318 7.95 -4.69 -6.21
C SER A 318 6.58 -3.99 -6.22
N VAL A 319 6.57 -2.69 -6.50
CA VAL A 319 5.37 -1.88 -6.77
C VAL A 319 5.40 -1.41 -8.24
N GLY A 320 4.32 -1.68 -8.98
CA GLY A 320 4.21 -1.41 -10.42
C GLY A 320 3.85 0.03 -10.81
N GLY A 321 3.42 0.83 -9.83
CA GLY A 321 3.31 2.28 -9.89
C GLY A 321 4.18 2.92 -8.80
N ASP A 322 3.61 3.88 -8.09
CA ASP A 322 4.27 4.70 -7.06
C ASP A 322 4.19 4.06 -5.67
N LEU A 323 5.13 4.38 -4.80
CA LEU A 323 5.03 4.14 -3.36
C LEU A 323 4.82 5.48 -2.63
N GLU A 324 3.74 5.60 -1.87
CA GLU A 324 3.52 6.72 -0.95
C GLU A 324 3.30 6.21 0.48
N ILE A 325 4.00 6.84 1.41
CA ILE A 325 3.77 6.74 2.86
C ILE A 325 3.79 8.16 3.40
N ASP A 326 2.65 8.83 3.39
CA ASP A 326 2.49 10.22 3.81
C ASP A 326 1.57 10.36 5.05
N GLN A 327 1.82 11.34 5.90
CA GLN A 327 0.94 11.74 7.00
C GLN A 327 0.54 10.61 7.98
N ASN A 328 1.44 9.65 8.26
CA ASN A 328 1.27 8.69 9.37
C ASN A 328 2.14 9.16 10.57
N PRO A 329 1.64 10.07 11.41
CA PRO A 329 2.49 10.85 12.33
C PRO A 329 3.15 10.03 13.44
N VAL A 330 2.68 8.82 13.71
CA VAL A 330 3.18 7.92 14.78
C VAL A 330 3.91 6.68 14.26
N LEU A 331 4.15 6.58 12.95
CA LEU A 331 4.91 5.51 12.31
C LEU A 331 6.38 5.52 12.80
N VAL A 332 6.90 4.39 13.28
CA VAL A 332 8.24 4.30 13.91
C VAL A 332 9.27 3.48 13.13
N ASP A 333 8.87 2.71 12.13
CA ASP A 333 9.76 1.92 11.26
C ASP A 333 9.12 1.64 9.90
N LEU A 334 9.84 0.94 9.02
CA LEU A 334 9.35 0.50 7.71
C LEU A 334 9.59 -1.01 7.49
N ALA A 335 9.64 -1.84 8.55
CA ALA A 335 10.18 -3.21 8.49
C ALA A 335 9.49 -4.12 7.46
N GLY A 336 8.20 -3.88 7.17
CA GLY A 336 7.46 -4.51 6.07
C GLY A 336 8.03 -4.29 4.67
N LEU A 337 8.83 -3.26 4.43
CA LEU A 337 9.41 -2.96 3.12
C LEU A 337 10.80 -3.59 2.88
N SER A 338 11.30 -4.40 3.83
CA SER A 338 12.59 -5.09 3.76
C SER A 338 12.83 -5.92 2.49
N SER A 339 11.78 -6.43 1.84
CA SER A 339 11.86 -7.16 0.56
C SER A 339 11.77 -6.27 -0.69
N LEU A 340 11.44 -4.98 -0.56
CA LEU A 340 11.09 -4.11 -1.69
C LEU A 340 12.32 -3.76 -2.53
N SER A 341 12.41 -4.37 -3.71
CA SER A 341 13.59 -4.25 -4.58
C SER A 341 13.50 -3.10 -5.59
N SER A 342 12.28 -2.70 -5.96
CA SER A 342 12.00 -1.77 -7.06
C SER A 342 10.61 -1.14 -6.96
N VAL A 343 10.53 0.14 -7.36
CA VAL A 343 9.29 0.90 -7.54
C VAL A 343 9.33 1.53 -8.93
N ALA A 344 8.30 1.31 -9.75
CA ALA A 344 8.31 1.72 -11.15
C ALA A 344 7.91 3.20 -11.36
N GLY A 345 7.12 3.75 -10.45
CA GLY A 345 6.79 5.18 -10.34
C GLY A 345 7.72 5.92 -9.38
N HIS A 346 7.17 6.82 -8.56
CA HIS A 346 7.93 7.55 -7.53
C HIS A 346 7.96 6.85 -6.17
N VAL A 347 8.85 7.31 -5.28
CA VAL A 347 8.83 6.98 -3.84
C VAL A 347 8.68 8.28 -3.05
N LEU A 348 7.62 8.39 -2.27
CA LEU A 348 7.31 9.52 -1.41
C LEU A 348 7.14 9.04 0.03
N ILE A 349 7.97 9.55 0.94
CA ILE A 349 7.91 9.24 2.38
C ILE A 349 7.93 10.56 3.12
N ARG A 350 6.77 11.00 3.60
CA ARG A 350 6.60 12.36 4.14
C ARG A 350 5.74 12.43 5.40
N ASN A 351 5.97 13.46 6.21
CA ASN A 351 5.19 13.78 7.41
C ASN A 351 5.08 12.64 8.46
N ASN A 352 5.91 11.59 8.37
CA ASN A 352 5.96 10.47 9.33
C ASN A 352 6.86 10.88 10.50
N ASN A 353 6.30 11.68 11.41
CA ASN A 353 7.09 12.49 12.35
C ASN A 353 7.95 11.69 13.36
N LEU A 354 7.63 10.42 13.63
CA LEU A 354 8.39 9.55 14.53
C LEU A 354 9.36 8.57 13.82
N LEU A 355 9.37 8.53 12.49
CA LEU A 355 10.20 7.62 11.70
C LEU A 355 11.69 8.00 11.81
N PRO A 356 12.57 7.16 12.41
CA PRO A 356 13.92 7.56 12.80
C PRO A 356 15.00 7.29 11.74
N ASN A 357 14.76 6.34 10.84
CA ASN A 357 15.66 5.95 9.75
C ASN A 357 14.84 5.42 8.55
N LEU A 358 15.52 4.92 7.51
CA LEU A 358 14.89 4.24 6.36
C LEU A 358 15.51 2.84 6.13
N ASP A 359 16.16 2.24 7.12
CA ASP A 359 17.09 1.12 6.97
C ASP A 359 16.43 -0.13 6.34
N ASP A 360 15.12 -0.28 6.54
CA ASP A 360 14.27 -1.31 5.95
C ASP A 360 14.07 -1.16 4.43
N LEU A 361 14.47 -0.04 3.82
CA LEU A 361 14.49 0.13 2.37
C LEU A 361 15.79 -0.39 1.71
N SER A 362 16.69 -1.03 2.47
CA SER A 362 18.02 -1.49 2.01
C SER A 362 18.03 -2.41 0.79
N SER A 363 16.89 -3.02 0.42
CA SER A 363 16.72 -3.78 -0.84
C SER A 363 16.45 -2.90 -2.08
N LEU A 364 16.01 -1.65 -1.90
CA LEU A 364 15.51 -0.77 -2.97
C LEU A 364 16.64 -0.28 -3.87
N SER A 365 16.68 -0.81 -5.09
CA SER A 365 17.79 -0.60 -6.04
C SER A 365 17.46 0.35 -7.19
N SER A 366 16.16 0.55 -7.48
CA SER A 366 15.65 1.26 -8.64
C SER A 366 14.33 1.96 -8.32
N VAL A 367 14.25 3.26 -8.64
CA VAL A 367 13.02 4.06 -8.64
C VAL A 367 12.84 4.69 -10.03
N GLY A 368 11.70 4.43 -10.66
CA GLY A 368 11.46 4.74 -12.08
C GLY A 368 11.09 6.19 -12.37
N GLU A 369 10.57 6.93 -11.38
CA GLU A 369 10.43 8.39 -11.42
C GLU A 369 11.29 9.07 -10.34
N PHE A 370 10.68 9.76 -9.36
CA PHE A 370 11.39 10.58 -8.36
C PHE A 370 11.43 9.92 -6.97
N VAL A 371 12.30 10.44 -6.10
CA VAL A 371 12.34 10.10 -4.67
C VAL A 371 12.17 11.38 -3.86
N SER A 372 11.25 11.40 -2.90
CA SER A 372 11.02 12.53 -2.00
C SER A 372 10.87 12.07 -0.55
N ILE A 373 11.88 12.38 0.27
CA ILE A 373 11.97 12.04 1.69
C ILE A 373 11.93 13.34 2.50
N ALA A 374 10.76 13.73 3.03
CA ALA A 374 10.62 15.07 3.59
C ALA A 374 9.58 15.29 4.68
N SER A 375 9.87 16.21 5.60
CA SER A 375 9.07 16.47 6.81
C SER A 375 8.98 15.29 7.78
N ASN A 376 9.95 14.38 7.79
CA ASN A 376 10.01 13.31 8.79
C ASN A 376 10.88 13.81 9.95
N ASP A 377 10.25 14.40 10.97
CA ASP A 377 10.94 15.21 12.01
C ASP A 377 11.99 14.42 12.83
N ALA A 378 11.77 13.11 13.05
CA ALA A 378 12.70 12.22 13.77
C ALA A 378 13.78 11.58 12.88
N LEU A 379 13.73 11.75 11.56
CA LEU A 379 14.60 11.02 10.62
C LEU A 379 16.05 11.47 10.73
N ALA A 380 16.94 10.61 11.24
CA ALA A 380 18.33 10.94 11.56
C ALA A 380 19.34 10.57 10.44
N GLN A 381 19.00 9.59 9.61
CA GLN A 381 19.81 9.01 8.53
C GLN A 381 18.92 8.47 7.41
N VAL A 382 19.49 8.18 6.22
CA VAL A 382 18.78 7.58 5.06
C VAL A 382 19.48 6.30 4.57
N ASP A 383 20.07 5.54 5.48
CA ASP A 383 21.04 4.48 5.18
C ASP A 383 20.46 3.28 4.39
N GLY A 384 19.15 3.04 4.49
CA GLY A 384 18.47 2.07 3.62
C GLY A 384 18.39 2.47 2.14
N LEU A 385 18.75 3.70 1.75
CA LEU A 385 18.91 4.04 0.33
C LEU A 385 20.24 3.51 -0.27
N SER A 386 21.04 2.75 0.50
CA SER A 386 22.37 2.23 0.12
C SER A 386 22.43 1.33 -1.12
N SER A 387 21.31 0.77 -1.57
CA SER A 387 21.21 0.01 -2.82
C SER A 387 20.83 0.87 -4.05
N LEU A 388 20.40 2.13 -3.86
CA LEU A 388 19.84 2.97 -4.92
C LEU A 388 20.94 3.52 -5.83
N THR A 389 21.03 3.00 -7.05
CA THR A 389 22.12 3.34 -8.00
C THR A 389 21.81 4.54 -8.92
N SER A 390 20.52 4.82 -9.15
CA SER A 390 20.04 5.96 -9.95
C SER A 390 18.59 6.32 -9.64
N VAL A 391 18.25 7.60 -9.77
CA VAL A 391 16.86 8.11 -9.78
C VAL A 391 16.59 8.77 -11.13
N ALA A 392 15.51 8.42 -11.83
CA ALA A 392 15.25 8.94 -13.17
C ALA A 392 14.67 10.36 -13.17
N GLY A 393 13.87 10.69 -12.16
CA GLY A 393 13.33 12.01 -11.87
C GLY A 393 14.26 12.81 -10.97
N TYR A 394 13.68 13.46 -9.95
CA TYR A 394 14.43 14.24 -8.96
C TYR A 394 14.65 13.42 -7.68
N LEU A 395 15.68 13.78 -6.90
CA LEU A 395 15.87 13.33 -5.53
C LEU A 395 15.70 14.55 -4.62
N ASP A 396 14.64 14.54 -3.81
CA ASP A 396 14.26 15.58 -2.85
C ASP A 396 14.43 15.04 -1.42
N ILE A 397 15.35 15.61 -0.65
CA ILE A 397 15.54 15.27 0.77
C ILE A 397 15.50 16.55 1.58
N GLY A 398 14.43 16.78 2.34
CA GLY A 398 14.28 18.06 3.00
C GLY A 398 13.29 18.19 4.13
N LEU A 399 13.42 19.26 4.91
CA LEU A 399 12.61 19.53 6.12
C LEU A 399 12.76 18.48 7.24
N ASN A 400 13.62 17.46 7.09
CA ASN A 400 13.89 16.46 8.12
C ASN A 400 14.82 17.08 9.18
N GLN A 401 14.29 17.50 10.33
CA GLN A 401 15.00 18.42 11.22
C GLN A 401 16.26 17.84 11.86
N VAL A 402 16.24 16.55 12.21
CA VAL A 402 17.37 15.86 12.86
C VAL A 402 18.27 15.08 11.88
N LEU A 403 17.99 15.12 10.57
CA LEU A 403 18.76 14.42 9.55
C LEU A 403 20.20 14.91 9.55
N SER A 404 21.12 14.01 9.88
CA SER A 404 22.51 14.35 10.20
C SER A 404 23.52 13.79 9.18
N SER A 405 23.17 12.70 8.48
CA SER A 405 23.95 12.10 7.40
C SER A 405 23.08 11.74 6.20
N VAL A 406 23.70 11.69 5.02
CA VAL A 406 23.15 11.14 3.78
C VAL A 406 24.03 10.00 3.21
N ASP A 407 24.81 9.32 4.05
CA ASP A 407 25.76 8.27 3.66
C ASP A 407 25.10 7.06 2.97
N GLY A 408 23.81 6.82 3.25
CA GLY A 408 22.96 5.93 2.45
C GLY A 408 22.92 6.22 0.95
N LEU A 409 23.30 7.40 0.47
CA LEU A 409 23.36 7.70 -0.96
C LEU A 409 24.68 7.28 -1.63
N SER A 410 25.57 6.56 -0.92
CA SER A 410 26.92 6.21 -1.39
C SER A 410 26.99 5.33 -2.64
N SER A 411 25.89 4.68 -3.04
CA SER A 411 25.77 3.96 -4.32
C SER A 411 25.22 4.80 -5.48
N LEU A 412 24.70 6.00 -5.21
CA LEU A 412 23.95 6.82 -6.17
C LEU A 412 24.88 7.44 -7.22
N THR A 413 24.75 7.01 -8.47
CA THR A 413 25.63 7.44 -9.57
C THR A 413 25.04 8.59 -10.40
N SER A 414 23.70 8.70 -10.46
CA SER A 414 23.00 9.70 -11.27
C SER A 414 21.58 10.02 -10.78
N VAL A 415 21.14 11.28 -11.01
CA VAL A 415 19.77 11.77 -10.75
C VAL A 415 19.27 12.54 -11.98
N GLY A 416 18.24 12.08 -12.67
CA GLY A 416 17.93 12.55 -14.03
C GLY A 416 17.45 14.00 -14.15
N ALA A 417 16.60 14.47 -13.22
CA ALA A 417 15.97 15.80 -13.29
C ALA A 417 16.59 16.82 -12.34
N GLY A 418 16.95 16.45 -11.11
CA GLY A 418 17.55 17.38 -10.14
C GLY A 418 17.77 16.76 -8.76
N LEU A 419 18.84 17.20 -8.09
CA LEU A 419 19.14 16.88 -6.70
C LEU A 419 18.75 18.08 -5.84
N HIS A 420 17.81 17.91 -4.92
CA HIS A 420 17.42 18.92 -3.95
C HIS A 420 17.69 18.40 -2.53
N ILE A 421 18.52 19.10 -1.76
CA ILE A 421 18.76 18.83 -0.33
C ILE A 421 18.51 20.12 0.43
N HIS A 422 17.40 20.22 1.17
CA HIS A 422 17.00 21.50 1.75
C HIS A 422 16.41 21.47 3.16
N SER A 423 16.69 22.49 3.97
CA SER A 423 16.13 22.69 5.30
C SER A 423 16.31 21.51 6.29
N ASN A 424 17.34 20.67 6.06
CA ASN A 424 17.74 19.63 7.01
C ASN A 424 18.68 20.30 8.02
N ALA A 425 18.17 20.57 9.24
CA ALA A 425 18.83 21.50 10.15
C ALA A 425 20.13 20.94 10.78
N ALA A 426 20.21 19.62 10.96
CA ALA A 426 21.35 18.93 11.56
C ALA A 426 22.42 18.44 10.57
N LEU A 427 22.18 18.49 9.26
CA LEU A 427 23.04 17.90 8.23
C LEU A 427 24.37 18.67 8.13
N THR A 428 25.50 17.99 8.38
CA THR A 428 26.84 18.61 8.43
C THR A 428 27.57 18.64 7.09
N ASP A 429 27.27 17.71 6.20
CA ASP A 429 27.96 17.50 4.93
C ASP A 429 27.07 16.72 3.96
N VAL A 430 27.62 16.36 2.81
CA VAL A 430 26.94 15.55 1.79
C VAL A 430 27.86 14.46 1.25
N ASP A 431 28.77 13.93 2.07
CA ASP A 431 29.86 13.05 1.59
C ASP A 431 29.36 11.68 1.10
N GLY A 432 28.16 11.26 1.53
CA GLY A 432 27.38 10.19 0.93
C GLY A 432 27.10 10.36 -0.57
N LEU A 433 27.10 11.57 -1.13
CA LEU A 433 26.95 11.79 -2.58
C LEU A 433 28.25 11.55 -3.39
N SER A 434 29.32 11.04 -2.77
CA SER A 434 30.64 10.88 -3.42
C SER A 434 30.67 9.99 -4.66
N SER A 435 29.65 9.16 -4.92
CA SER A 435 29.49 8.39 -6.18
C SER A 435 28.76 9.15 -7.29
N LEU A 436 28.15 10.31 -7.02
CA LEU A 436 27.29 11.02 -7.96
C LEU A 436 28.10 11.70 -9.06
N THR A 437 27.90 11.25 -10.30
CA THR A 437 28.65 11.73 -11.49
C THR A 437 27.85 12.64 -12.41
N SER A 438 26.53 12.64 -12.30
CA SER A 438 25.61 13.36 -13.20
C SER A 438 24.31 13.72 -12.49
N THR A 439 23.84 14.95 -12.62
CA THR A 439 22.47 15.32 -12.21
C THR A 439 21.79 16.26 -13.22
N GLY A 440 20.46 16.31 -13.24
CA GLY A 440 19.70 17.30 -14.02
C GLY A 440 19.77 18.73 -13.44
N GLY A 441 20.13 18.88 -12.16
CA GLY A 441 20.21 20.16 -11.44
C GLY A 441 20.73 19.97 -10.02
N VAL A 442 21.14 21.05 -9.34
CA VAL A 442 21.53 21.01 -7.91
C VAL A 442 20.88 22.17 -7.16
N GLU A 443 20.07 21.86 -6.15
CA GLU A 443 19.66 22.81 -5.12
C GLU A 443 20.10 22.33 -3.74
N ILE A 444 20.96 23.09 -3.06
CA ILE A 444 21.34 22.85 -1.67
C ILE A 444 20.99 24.10 -0.85
N ALA A 445 19.89 24.04 -0.12
CA ALA A 445 19.23 25.24 0.41
C ALA A 445 18.93 25.16 1.90
N SER A 446 19.32 26.19 2.67
CA SER A 446 18.94 26.36 4.09
C SER A 446 19.33 25.21 5.04
N ASN A 447 20.34 24.41 4.72
CA ASN A 447 20.86 23.37 5.62
C ASN A 447 21.79 24.04 6.64
N GLY A 448 21.28 24.31 7.85
CA GLY A 448 21.90 25.25 8.80
C GLY A 448 23.26 24.81 9.34
N ALA A 449 23.47 23.51 9.53
CA ALA A 449 24.71 22.92 10.04
C ALA A 449 25.73 22.54 8.95
N LEU A 450 25.38 22.68 7.66
CA LEU A 450 26.19 22.21 6.54
C LEU A 450 27.50 23.00 6.46
N VAL A 451 28.64 22.33 6.52
CA VAL A 451 29.99 22.95 6.49
C VAL A 451 30.83 22.57 5.25
N ASN A 452 30.43 21.54 4.50
CA ASN A 452 31.20 21.03 3.36
C ASN A 452 30.31 20.63 2.16
N LEU A 453 30.92 20.49 0.97
CA LEU A 453 30.31 19.98 -0.27
C LEU A 453 31.18 18.88 -0.93
N ALA A 454 32.00 18.16 -0.17
CA ALA A 454 33.07 17.32 -0.72
C ALA A 454 32.54 16.08 -1.48
N GLY A 455 31.40 15.51 -1.07
CA GLY A 455 30.69 14.49 -1.85
C GLY A 455 30.33 14.92 -3.29
N LEU A 456 30.05 16.19 -3.54
CA LEU A 456 29.75 16.67 -4.89
C LEU A 456 30.98 16.76 -5.83
N ALA A 457 32.20 16.52 -5.33
CA ALA A 457 33.44 16.73 -6.09
C ALA A 457 33.59 15.84 -7.35
N ASN A 458 32.80 14.76 -7.47
CA ASN A 458 32.80 13.84 -8.61
C ASN A 458 31.74 14.17 -9.68
N LEU A 459 30.95 15.24 -9.53
CA LEU A 459 29.99 15.68 -10.55
C LEU A 459 30.69 16.09 -11.85
N THR A 460 30.41 15.33 -12.92
CA THR A 460 30.95 15.56 -14.28
C THR A 460 29.94 16.18 -15.24
N PHE A 461 28.68 16.32 -14.82
CA PHE A 461 27.58 16.91 -15.59
C PHE A 461 26.49 17.43 -14.65
N VAL A 462 26.06 18.69 -14.83
CA VAL A 462 24.78 19.19 -14.30
C VAL A 462 23.99 19.81 -15.45
N GLY A 463 22.86 19.19 -15.81
CA GLY A 463 22.10 19.53 -17.03
C GLY A 463 21.39 20.88 -17.00
N GLY A 464 21.09 21.37 -15.81
CA GLY A 464 20.42 22.63 -15.51
C GLY A 464 21.17 23.42 -14.43
N ASP A 465 20.42 24.18 -13.65
CA ASP A 465 21.00 25.22 -12.80
C ASP A 465 21.57 24.68 -11.47
N VAL A 466 22.50 25.43 -10.89
CA VAL A 466 23.10 25.19 -9.57
C VAL A 466 22.76 26.34 -8.63
N SER A 467 21.97 26.04 -7.60
CA SER A 467 21.60 26.93 -6.51
C SER A 467 22.14 26.39 -5.19
N ILE A 468 22.93 27.18 -4.45
CA ILE A 468 23.48 26.80 -3.14
C ILE A 468 23.40 28.02 -2.22
N PHE A 469 22.33 28.10 -1.43
CA PHE A 469 21.96 29.32 -0.71
C PHE A 469 21.42 29.08 0.70
N GLY A 470 21.62 30.06 1.60
CA GLY A 470 21.11 30.01 2.97
C GLY A 470 21.77 28.99 3.90
N ASN A 471 22.84 28.31 3.48
CA ASN A 471 23.52 27.30 4.28
C ASN A 471 24.47 28.01 5.28
N LEU A 472 23.94 28.37 6.45
CA LEU A 472 24.55 29.36 7.36
C LEU A 472 25.92 28.97 7.96
N SER A 473 26.36 27.71 7.84
CA SER A 473 27.67 27.23 8.28
C SER A 473 28.64 26.91 7.13
N LEU A 474 28.19 27.05 5.87
CA LEU A 474 28.96 26.69 4.68
C LEU A 474 29.70 27.92 4.16
N CYS A 475 31.03 27.89 4.15
CA CYS A 475 31.83 29.02 3.66
C CYS A 475 31.46 29.39 2.21
N GLN A 476 31.14 30.65 1.95
CA GLN A 476 30.86 31.14 0.60
C GLN A 476 32.05 30.89 -0.34
N SER A 477 33.28 30.93 0.18
CA SER A 477 34.49 30.57 -0.57
C SER A 477 34.54 29.11 -1.04
N LEU A 478 33.84 28.18 -0.39
CA LEU A 478 33.67 26.79 -0.86
C LEU A 478 32.59 26.69 -1.95
N VAL A 479 31.49 27.44 -1.81
CA VAL A 479 30.41 27.51 -2.82
C VAL A 479 30.95 28.09 -4.13
N ASP A 480 31.64 29.23 -4.08
CA ASP A 480 32.33 29.86 -5.21
C ASP A 480 33.34 28.91 -5.86
N ALA A 481 34.09 28.14 -5.05
CA ALA A 481 35.08 27.18 -5.55
C ALA A 481 34.43 25.96 -6.25
N PHE A 482 33.34 25.43 -5.70
CA PHE A 482 32.57 24.35 -6.32
C PHE A 482 31.99 24.78 -7.67
N ILE A 483 31.31 25.93 -7.70
CA ILE A 483 30.74 26.51 -8.93
C ILE A 483 31.83 26.77 -9.99
N ALA A 484 33.00 27.28 -9.58
CA ALA A 484 34.13 27.50 -10.48
C ALA A 484 34.83 26.22 -10.95
N ALA A 485 34.75 25.12 -10.18
CA ALA A 485 35.30 23.82 -10.53
C ALA A 485 34.37 23.00 -11.45
N CYS A 486 33.05 23.17 -11.32
CA CYS A 486 32.05 22.45 -12.12
C CYS A 486 32.00 22.95 -13.58
N SER A 487 33.01 22.56 -14.37
CA SER A 487 33.14 22.92 -15.78
C SER A 487 32.03 22.41 -16.72
N ALA A 488 31.08 21.64 -16.18
CA ALA A 488 29.95 21.03 -16.89
C ALA A 488 28.60 21.30 -16.21
N CYS A 489 28.52 22.33 -15.35
CA CYS A 489 27.26 22.82 -14.79
C CYS A 489 26.53 23.78 -15.77
N GLY A 490 25.21 23.92 -15.60
CA GLY A 490 24.37 24.86 -16.34
C GLY A 490 24.52 26.30 -15.87
N ALA A 491 23.42 27.04 -15.66
CA ALA A 491 23.53 28.40 -15.12
C ALA A 491 23.74 28.38 -13.60
N VAL A 492 24.35 29.45 -13.09
CA VAL A 492 24.39 29.68 -11.64
C VAL A 492 23.07 30.33 -11.24
N GLY A 493 22.34 29.68 -10.33
CA GLY A 493 21.09 30.15 -9.73
C GLY A 493 21.36 31.10 -8.56
N ASP A 494 20.69 30.88 -7.42
CA ASP A 494 20.99 31.62 -6.19
C ASP A 494 22.18 30.96 -5.47
N SER A 495 23.23 31.75 -5.20
CA SER A 495 24.44 31.31 -4.51
C SER A 495 24.71 32.13 -3.24
N THR A 496 23.68 32.69 -2.61
CA THR A 496 23.81 33.73 -1.55
C THR A 496 23.36 33.28 -0.16
N GLY A 497 23.76 34.03 0.87
CA GLY A 497 23.31 33.77 2.26
C GLY A 497 23.95 32.55 2.92
N ASN A 498 25.06 32.06 2.39
CA ASN A 498 25.96 31.14 3.08
C ASN A 498 26.95 31.96 3.97
N ASP A 499 27.97 31.35 4.59
CA ASP A 499 28.89 32.07 5.47
C ASP A 499 29.94 32.91 4.71
N ASP A 500 29.72 34.22 4.64
CA ASP A 500 30.69 35.23 4.18
C ASP A 500 31.90 35.42 5.14
N GLY A 501 31.93 34.72 6.27
CA GLY A 501 32.99 34.77 7.28
C GLY A 501 34.29 34.04 6.91
N CYS A 502 34.27 33.21 5.85
CA CYS A 502 35.39 32.37 5.39
C CYS A 502 35.47 32.20 3.86
#